data_AF-A0A3S9B8U0-F1
#
_entry.id   AF-A0A3S9B8U0-F1
#
_cell.length_a   1.000
_cell.length_b   1.000
_cell.length_c   1.000
_cell.angle_alpha   90.00
_cell.angle_beta   90.00
_cell.angle_gamma   90.00
#
_symmetry.space_group_name_H-M   'P 1'
#
loop_
_entity.id
_entity.type
_entity.pdbx_description
1 polymer ?
#
loop_
_entity_poly.entity_id
_entity_poly.type
_entity_poly.pdbx_seq_one_letter_code
_entity_poly.pdbx_strand_id
1 'polypeptide(L)'
;MWTSREGLQRMTMDSLETGGGNSQSDGDRPLFRRADLSVFQPKPDRFYDVAYSQTVRAMVQAVLEAEAPVRDDVLAQRIARAHGWQRTGAAIRSHIERHLKTVESSTEEGGRFLWRDGQQNEPIAYRHHATEDDRRSVGDIALVELAALVRENPKLVEAEDPALAFSRMIGLSRLTAPSRARLDAAIEQAQSR
;
A
#
# COMPACT_ATOMS: atom_id res chain seq x y z
N MET A 1 5.32 -32.26 79.74
CA MET A 1 6.04 -32.05 78.47
C MET A 1 5.37 -30.85 77.82
N TRP A 2 5.86 -29.63 78.01
CA TRP A 2 6.84 -28.96 77.11
C TRP A 2 6.45 -29.10 75.63
N THR A 3 6.31 -28.10 74.78
CA THR A 3 6.24 -26.62 74.82
C THR A 3 6.07 -26.21 73.34
N SER A 4 5.47 -25.04 73.08
CA SER A 4 5.72 -24.19 71.90
C SER A 4 5.09 -24.60 70.55
N ARG A 5 4.61 -23.69 69.69
CA ARG A 5 4.51 -22.22 69.73
C ARG A 5 3.62 -21.77 68.56
N GLU A 6 2.97 -20.64 68.79
CA GLU A 6 2.36 -19.77 67.80
C GLU A 6 3.32 -19.39 66.66
N GLY A 7 2.74 -19.08 65.50
CA GLY A 7 3.46 -18.57 64.34
C GLY A 7 2.53 -17.95 63.30
N LEU A 8 1.82 -16.88 63.70
CA LEU A 8 1.37 -15.86 62.77
C LEU A 8 2.61 -15.18 62.16
N GLN A 9 2.74 -15.14 60.83
CA GLN A 9 3.54 -14.12 60.14
C GLN A 9 3.18 -14.09 58.65
N ARG A 10 2.49 -13.01 58.24
CA ARG A 10 2.98 -11.91 57.39
C ARG A 10 3.06 -12.23 55.89
N MET A 11 1.97 -11.88 55.22
CA MET A 11 1.93 -10.80 54.22
C MET A 11 3.33 -10.31 53.76
N THR A 12 3.74 -10.77 52.58
CA THR A 12 4.69 -10.07 51.72
C THR A 12 3.97 -9.67 50.45
N MET A 13 3.61 -8.38 50.40
CA MET A 13 3.56 -7.62 49.16
C MET A 13 4.93 -7.68 48.48
N ASP A 14 4.89 -7.54 47.17
CA ASP A 14 5.96 -7.19 46.24
C ASP A 14 6.39 -8.33 45.31
N SER A 15 5.76 -8.32 44.15
CA SER A 15 6.39 -8.73 42.89
C SER A 15 5.74 -7.87 41.81
N LEU A 16 6.37 -6.73 41.58
CA LEU A 16 6.30 -5.95 40.35
C LEU A 16 6.82 -6.80 39.17
N GLU A 17 6.45 -6.35 37.97
CA GLU A 17 6.84 -6.86 36.64
C GLU A 17 6.03 -8.08 36.18
N THR A 18 5.21 -7.97 35.14
CA THR A 18 5.72 -7.86 33.77
C THR A 18 4.67 -7.22 32.88
N GLY A 19 5.10 -6.25 32.06
CA GLY A 19 4.29 -5.65 31.01
C GLY A 19 3.75 -6.70 30.05
N GLY A 20 2.43 -6.84 30.03
CA GLY A 20 1.71 -7.38 28.88
C GLY A 20 1.49 -6.24 27.90
N GLY A 21 2.39 -6.10 26.94
CA GLY A 21 2.22 -5.21 25.81
C GLY A 21 0.83 -5.40 25.22
N ASN A 22 0.10 -4.30 25.10
CA ASN A 22 -1.19 -4.26 24.46
C ASN A 22 -0.99 -4.65 23.00
N SER A 23 -1.06 -5.95 22.69
CA SER A 23 -1.17 -6.48 21.35
C SER A 23 -2.54 -6.05 20.81
N GLN A 24 -2.62 -4.79 20.40
CA GLN A 24 -3.71 -4.33 19.54
C GLN A 24 -3.73 -5.28 18.34
N SER A 25 -4.87 -5.91 18.14
CA SER A 25 -5.15 -6.85 17.07
C SER A 25 -4.76 -6.28 15.71
N ASP A 26 -3.61 -6.67 15.19
CA ASP A 26 -3.11 -6.39 13.83
C ASP A 26 -3.93 -7.12 12.73
N GLY A 27 -5.05 -7.76 13.10
CA GLY A 27 -5.83 -8.63 12.22
C GLY A 27 -6.83 -7.94 11.29
N ASP A 28 -7.05 -6.62 11.41
CA ASP A 28 -8.11 -5.91 10.68
C ASP A 28 -7.60 -4.73 9.82
N ARG A 29 -6.28 -4.58 9.67
CA ARG A 29 -5.73 -3.54 8.79
C ARG A 29 -5.84 -3.98 7.33
N PRO A 30 -6.33 -3.12 6.43
CA PRO A 30 -6.42 -3.46 5.02
C PRO A 30 -5.01 -3.67 4.44
N LEU A 31 -4.83 -4.78 3.73
CA LEU A 31 -3.54 -5.16 3.17
C LEU A 31 -3.54 -4.99 1.65
N PHE A 32 -2.45 -4.43 1.13
CA PHE A 32 -2.14 -4.38 -0.29
C PHE A 32 -1.54 -5.72 -0.70
N ARG A 33 -2.10 -6.30 -1.76
CA ARG A 33 -1.60 -7.51 -2.42
C ARG A 33 -1.54 -7.25 -3.91
N ARG A 34 -0.42 -7.59 -4.53
CA ARG A 34 -0.29 -7.54 -5.99
C ARG A 34 -1.25 -8.50 -6.66
N ALA A 35 -1.70 -8.15 -7.87
CA ALA A 35 -2.54 -9.03 -8.66
C ALA A 35 -1.77 -10.30 -9.07
N ASP A 36 -2.41 -11.46 -8.91
CA ASP A 36 -1.90 -12.71 -9.44
C ASP A 36 -2.25 -12.83 -10.93
N LEU A 37 -1.27 -12.57 -11.79
CA LEU A 37 -1.41 -12.67 -13.24
C LEU A 37 -1.01 -14.04 -13.80
N SER A 38 -0.56 -14.98 -12.97
CA SER A 38 -0.13 -16.30 -13.42
C SER A 38 -1.28 -17.13 -14.01
N VAL A 39 -2.52 -16.83 -13.60
CA VAL A 39 -3.75 -17.50 -14.04
C VAL A 39 -4.06 -17.30 -15.53
N PHE A 40 -3.50 -16.27 -16.18
CA PHE A 40 -3.86 -15.88 -17.56
C PHE A 40 -3.07 -16.61 -18.67
N GLN A 41 -2.08 -17.44 -18.32
CA GLN A 41 -1.17 -18.10 -19.27
C GLN A 41 -0.65 -17.16 -20.38
N PRO A 42 0.13 -16.12 -20.04
CA PRO A 42 0.50 -15.06 -20.97
C PRO A 42 1.25 -15.57 -22.21
N LYS A 43 0.88 -15.09 -23.40
CA LYS A 43 1.50 -15.44 -24.69
C LYS A 43 2.19 -14.22 -25.30
N PRO A 44 3.50 -14.02 -25.07
CA PRO A 44 4.23 -12.83 -25.52
C PRO A 44 4.17 -12.64 -27.04
N ASP A 45 4.25 -13.73 -27.81
CA ASP A 45 4.24 -13.70 -29.28
C ASP A 45 2.91 -13.22 -29.87
N ARG A 46 1.83 -13.33 -29.11
CA ARG A 46 0.49 -12.89 -29.53
C ARG A 46 0.08 -11.54 -28.96
N PHE A 47 0.95 -10.88 -28.21
CA PHE A 47 0.58 -9.70 -27.44
C PHE A 47 -0.01 -8.57 -28.30
N TYR A 48 0.49 -8.40 -29.52
CA TYR A 48 0.00 -7.38 -30.43
C TYR A 48 -1.17 -7.83 -31.32
N ASP A 49 -1.60 -9.10 -31.20
CA ASP A 49 -2.69 -9.66 -32.00
C ASP A 49 -4.04 -9.11 -31.52
N VAL A 50 -4.92 -8.78 -32.48
CA VAL A 50 -6.28 -8.33 -32.18
C VAL A 50 -7.05 -9.38 -31.38
N ALA A 51 -6.89 -10.67 -31.71
CA ALA A 51 -7.53 -11.77 -31.00
C ALA A 51 -7.07 -11.91 -29.54
N TYR A 52 -5.88 -11.40 -29.19
CA TYR A 52 -5.32 -11.46 -27.84
C TYR A 52 -5.67 -10.24 -26.98
N SER A 53 -6.29 -9.21 -27.57
CA SER A 53 -6.68 -7.98 -26.89
C SER A 53 -7.63 -8.22 -25.70
N GLN A 54 -8.46 -9.26 -25.77
CA GLN A 54 -9.35 -9.64 -24.66
C GLN A 54 -8.56 -10.16 -23.44
N THR A 55 -7.47 -10.90 -23.65
CA THR A 55 -6.60 -11.38 -22.58
C THR A 55 -5.91 -10.21 -21.90
N VAL A 56 -5.34 -9.27 -22.67
CA VAL A 56 -4.70 -8.07 -22.11
C VAL A 56 -5.71 -7.25 -21.31
N ARG A 57 -6.93 -7.07 -21.81
CA ARG A 57 -8.01 -6.38 -21.08
C ARG A 57 -8.35 -7.09 -19.77
N ALA A 58 -8.46 -8.42 -19.78
CA ALA A 58 -8.75 -9.18 -18.57
C ALA A 58 -7.62 -9.06 -17.53
N MET A 59 -6.36 -9.04 -17.97
CA MET A 59 -5.21 -8.78 -17.08
C MET A 59 -5.23 -7.36 -16.51
N VAL A 60 -5.56 -6.34 -17.31
CA VAL A 60 -5.75 -4.95 -16.83
C VAL A 60 -6.81 -4.92 -15.72
N GLN A 61 -7.96 -5.56 -15.94
CA GLN A 61 -9.04 -5.61 -14.96
C GLN A 61 -8.62 -6.33 -13.67
N ALA A 62 -7.89 -7.44 -13.76
CA ALA A 62 -7.37 -8.13 -12.59
C ALA A 62 -6.41 -7.25 -11.77
N VAL A 63 -5.58 -6.43 -12.42
CA VAL A 63 -4.71 -5.47 -11.72
C VAL A 63 -5.53 -4.36 -11.08
N LEU A 64 -6.54 -3.81 -11.76
CA LEU A 64 -7.40 -2.79 -11.19
C LEU A 64 -8.18 -3.31 -9.98
N GLU A 65 -8.73 -4.52 -10.05
CA GLU A 65 -9.48 -5.12 -8.95
C GLU A 65 -8.64 -5.31 -7.68
N ALA A 66 -7.38 -5.71 -7.83
CA ALA A 66 -6.50 -5.96 -6.69
C ALA A 66 -5.77 -4.69 -6.20
N GLU A 67 -5.26 -3.88 -7.12
CA GLU A 67 -4.26 -2.84 -6.82
C GLU A 67 -4.83 -1.42 -6.84
N ALA A 68 -6.01 -1.16 -7.42
CA ALA A 68 -6.52 0.21 -7.57
C ALA A 68 -6.75 0.93 -6.22
N PRO A 69 -6.42 2.22 -6.12
CA PRO A 69 -5.78 3.05 -7.15
C PRO A 69 -4.34 2.62 -7.42
N VAL A 70 -3.99 2.49 -8.70
CA VAL A 70 -2.68 1.99 -9.16
C VAL A 70 -2.12 2.88 -10.25
N ARG A 71 -0.81 3.13 -10.27
CA ARG A 71 -0.19 3.90 -11.34
C ARG A 71 -0.23 3.15 -12.67
N ASP A 72 -0.39 3.90 -13.75
CA ASP A 72 -0.39 3.37 -15.11
C ASP A 72 0.92 2.69 -15.50
N ASP A 73 2.06 3.24 -15.11
CA ASP A 73 3.39 2.66 -15.35
C ASP A 73 3.62 1.37 -14.54
N VAL A 74 3.17 1.33 -13.28
CA VAL A 74 3.18 0.12 -12.45
C VAL A 74 2.29 -0.96 -13.07
N LEU A 75 1.06 -0.63 -13.47
CA LEU A 75 0.15 -1.57 -14.14
C LEU A 75 0.79 -2.10 -15.43
N ALA A 76 1.36 -1.23 -16.26
CA ALA A 76 2.03 -1.63 -17.48
C ALA A 76 3.25 -2.54 -17.21
N GLN A 77 3.97 -2.28 -16.11
CA GLN A 77 5.07 -3.14 -15.66
C GLN A 77 4.57 -4.52 -15.19
N ARG A 78 3.45 -4.60 -14.45
CA ARG A 78 2.84 -5.89 -14.02
C ARG A 78 2.54 -6.76 -15.24
N ILE A 79 1.85 -6.19 -16.22
CA ILE A 79 1.48 -6.92 -17.44
C ILE A 79 2.73 -7.31 -18.23
N ALA A 80 3.72 -6.42 -18.38
CA ALA A 80 4.93 -6.74 -19.11
C ALA A 80 5.75 -7.88 -18.46
N ARG A 81 5.84 -7.88 -17.13
CA ARG A 81 6.53 -8.92 -16.35
C ARG A 81 5.80 -10.26 -16.45
N ALA A 82 4.47 -10.27 -16.45
CA ALA A 82 3.68 -11.47 -16.67
C ALA A 82 3.97 -12.11 -18.05
N HIS A 83 4.32 -11.30 -19.06
CA HIS A 83 4.75 -11.77 -20.38
C HIS A 83 6.27 -12.05 -20.47
N GLY A 84 6.98 -12.07 -19.34
CA GLY A 84 8.42 -12.40 -19.30
C GLY A 84 9.35 -11.27 -19.76
N TRP A 85 8.84 -10.07 -20.07
CA TRP A 85 9.70 -8.96 -20.48
C TRP A 85 10.36 -8.30 -19.28
N GLN A 86 11.67 -8.10 -19.39
CA GLN A 86 12.42 -7.40 -18.35
C GLN A 86 12.22 -5.87 -18.36
N ARG A 87 11.81 -5.30 -19.49
CA ARG A 87 11.61 -3.86 -19.67
C ARG A 87 10.27 -3.59 -20.32
N THR A 88 9.58 -2.58 -19.81
CA THR A 88 8.36 -2.05 -20.42
C THR A 88 8.74 -0.94 -21.40
N GLY A 89 9.10 -1.31 -22.62
CA GLY A 89 9.42 -0.35 -23.69
C GLY A 89 8.20 0.42 -24.20
N ALA A 90 8.43 1.48 -24.99
CA ALA A 90 7.36 2.34 -25.50
C ALA A 90 6.26 1.57 -26.26
N ALA A 91 6.63 0.59 -27.08
CA ALA A 91 5.65 -0.22 -27.82
C ALA A 91 4.69 -1.02 -26.90
N ILE A 92 5.22 -1.62 -25.83
CA ILE A 92 4.42 -2.36 -24.85
C ILE A 92 3.49 -1.39 -24.11
N ARG A 93 4.01 -0.24 -23.64
CA ARG A 93 3.20 0.79 -22.96
C ARG A 93 2.09 1.29 -23.87
N SER A 94 2.40 1.67 -25.09
CA SER A 94 1.43 2.15 -26.07
C SER A 94 0.39 1.10 -26.46
N HIS A 95 0.72 -0.19 -26.35
CA HIS A 95 -0.27 -1.25 -26.53
C HIS A 95 -1.22 -1.31 -25.34
N ILE A 96 -0.69 -1.40 -24.12
CA ILE A 96 -1.48 -1.45 -22.87
C ILE A 96 -2.37 -0.21 -22.73
N GLU A 97 -1.85 0.97 -23.07
CA GLU A 97 -2.56 2.26 -23.02
C GLU A 97 -3.88 2.23 -23.79
N ARG A 98 -3.97 1.46 -24.88
CA ARG A 98 -5.22 1.34 -25.65
C ARG A 98 -6.36 0.70 -24.85
N HIS A 99 -6.02 -0.11 -23.85
CA HIS A 99 -6.98 -0.76 -22.96
C HIS A 99 -7.36 0.11 -21.77
N LEU A 100 -6.65 1.22 -21.53
CA LEU A 100 -6.87 2.12 -20.39
C LEU A 100 -7.79 3.31 -20.73
N LYS A 101 -8.13 3.52 -22.00
CA LYS A 101 -8.91 4.68 -22.45
C LYS A 101 -10.28 4.85 -21.78
N THR A 102 -10.88 3.76 -21.34
CA THR A 102 -12.19 3.76 -20.68
C THR A 102 -12.08 3.62 -19.16
N VAL A 103 -10.87 3.50 -18.62
CA VAL A 103 -10.63 3.33 -17.19
C VAL A 103 -10.63 4.71 -16.54
N GLU A 104 -11.33 4.85 -15.43
CA GLU A 104 -11.30 6.07 -14.63
C GLU A 104 -9.87 6.38 -14.17
N SER A 105 -9.45 7.64 -14.29
CA SER A 105 -8.10 8.05 -13.92
C SER A 105 -8.08 9.41 -13.21
N SER A 106 -7.06 9.62 -12.38
CA SER A 106 -6.71 10.92 -11.81
C SER A 106 -5.24 11.22 -12.10
N THR A 107 -4.91 12.50 -12.21
CA THR A 107 -3.52 12.95 -12.37
C THR A 107 -3.10 13.70 -11.13
N GLU A 108 -1.97 13.30 -10.56
CA GLU A 108 -1.37 13.90 -9.38
C GLU A 108 0.08 14.28 -9.68
N GLU A 109 0.70 15.08 -8.81
CA GLU A 109 2.15 15.33 -8.84
C GLU A 109 2.92 14.03 -8.56
N GLY A 110 3.26 13.30 -9.63
CA GLY A 110 3.93 12.00 -9.56
C GLY A 110 3.45 11.00 -10.61
N GLY A 111 2.31 11.25 -11.26
CA GLY A 111 1.83 10.43 -12.37
C GLY A 111 0.32 10.30 -12.44
N ARG A 112 -0.13 9.42 -13.34
CA ARG A 112 -1.54 9.08 -13.53
C ARG A 112 -1.88 7.81 -12.76
N PHE A 113 -2.90 7.90 -11.92
CA PHE A 113 -3.46 6.77 -11.17
C PHE A 113 -4.76 6.32 -11.83
N LEU A 114 -4.91 5.01 -11.94
CA LEU A 114 -6.05 4.31 -12.51
C LEU A 114 -6.90 3.74 -11.38
N TRP A 115 -8.21 3.84 -11.53
CA TRP A 115 -9.19 3.53 -10.50
C TRP A 115 -10.16 2.46 -11.00
N ARG A 116 -10.81 1.78 -10.06
CA ARG A 116 -12.03 1.04 -10.37
C ARG A 116 -13.17 2.02 -10.57
N ASP A 117 -14.15 1.61 -11.36
CA ASP A 117 -15.32 2.43 -11.65
C ASP A 117 -16.02 2.87 -10.36
N GLY A 118 -16.25 4.18 -10.20
CA GLY A 118 -16.88 4.77 -9.02
C GLY A 118 -16.00 4.88 -7.77
N GLN A 119 -14.84 4.21 -7.71
CA GLN A 119 -13.96 4.17 -6.53
C GLN A 119 -13.40 5.56 -6.16
N GLN A 120 -13.25 6.47 -7.13
CA GLN A 120 -12.74 7.82 -6.88
C GLN A 120 -13.60 8.63 -5.89
N ASN A 121 -14.88 8.28 -5.77
CA ASN A 121 -15.83 8.98 -4.90
C ASN A 121 -15.95 8.35 -3.50
N GLU A 122 -15.26 7.24 -3.26
CA GLU A 122 -15.32 6.50 -2.00
C GLU A 122 -14.13 6.83 -1.09
N PRO A 123 -14.30 6.77 0.24
CA PRO A 123 -13.17 6.83 1.16
C PRO A 123 -12.28 5.61 0.97
N ILE A 124 -10.98 5.85 0.81
CA ILE A 124 -9.96 4.80 0.71
C ILE A 124 -9.12 4.79 1.98
N ALA A 125 -8.92 3.61 2.55
CA ALA A 125 -7.99 3.39 3.66
C ALA A 125 -6.57 3.12 3.15
N TYR A 126 -5.56 3.42 3.97
CA TYR A 126 -4.18 3.09 3.61
C TYR A 126 -3.95 1.57 3.67
N ARG A 127 -3.49 0.96 2.57
CA ARG A 127 -3.22 -0.47 2.51
C ARG A 127 -1.75 -0.79 2.80
N HIS A 128 -1.49 -1.44 3.94
CA HIS A 128 -0.15 -1.90 4.31
C HIS A 128 0.30 -3.06 3.42
N HIS A 129 1.59 -3.18 3.14
CA HIS A 129 2.11 -4.31 2.34
C HIS A 129 1.91 -5.63 3.09
N ALA A 130 1.30 -6.63 2.45
CA ALA A 130 1.12 -7.95 3.06
C ALA A 130 2.44 -8.72 3.18
N THR A 131 3.33 -8.54 2.20
CA THR A 131 4.67 -9.13 2.14
C THR A 131 5.70 -8.09 1.72
N GLU A 132 7.00 -8.37 1.91
CA GLU A 132 8.06 -7.48 1.40
C GLU A 132 7.97 -7.28 -0.12
N ASP A 133 7.54 -8.31 -0.86
CA ASP A 133 7.31 -8.22 -2.29
C ASP A 133 6.15 -7.28 -2.63
N ASP A 134 5.16 -7.12 -1.75
CA ASP A 134 4.04 -6.19 -1.92
C ASP A 134 4.39 -4.74 -1.58
N ARG A 135 5.62 -4.46 -1.13
CA ARG A 135 6.04 -3.10 -0.81
C ARG A 135 5.93 -2.21 -2.05
N ARG A 136 5.24 -1.07 -1.88
CA ARG A 136 5.10 0.00 -2.87
C ARG A 136 6.02 1.16 -2.49
N SER A 137 6.61 1.81 -3.49
CA SER A 137 7.28 3.08 -3.24
C SER A 137 6.23 4.17 -2.95
N VAL A 138 6.60 5.24 -2.25
CA VAL A 138 5.68 6.39 -2.03
C VAL A 138 5.18 6.98 -3.35
N GLY A 139 6.01 6.92 -4.39
CA GLY A 139 5.61 7.35 -5.73
C GLY A 139 4.43 6.55 -6.25
N ASP A 140 4.32 5.27 -5.88
CA ASP A 140 3.34 4.31 -6.39
C ASP A 140 2.02 4.25 -5.61
N ILE A 141 1.90 5.04 -4.56
CA ILE A 141 0.70 5.11 -3.70
C ILE A 141 -0.02 6.41 -4.02
N ALA A 142 -1.31 6.33 -4.35
CA ALA A 142 -2.12 7.50 -4.68
C ALA A 142 -2.19 8.48 -3.51
N LEU A 143 -2.32 9.78 -3.81
CA LEU A 143 -2.28 10.83 -2.79
C LEU A 143 -3.43 10.67 -1.78
N VAL A 144 -4.60 10.24 -2.23
CA VAL A 144 -5.75 9.96 -1.34
C VAL A 144 -5.44 8.86 -0.32
N GLU A 145 -4.67 7.85 -0.71
CA GLU A 145 -4.33 6.70 0.12
C GLU A 145 -3.23 7.09 1.11
N LEU A 146 -2.27 7.93 0.70
CA LEU A 146 -1.32 8.56 1.62
C LEU A 146 -2.01 9.51 2.61
N ALA A 147 -3.00 10.30 2.17
CA ALA A 147 -3.75 11.18 3.05
C ALA A 147 -4.57 10.38 4.08
N ALA A 148 -5.06 9.19 3.73
CA ALA A 148 -5.69 8.28 4.68
C ALA A 148 -4.72 7.83 5.78
N LEU A 149 -3.49 7.44 5.42
CA LEU A 149 -2.44 7.13 6.39
C LEU A 149 -2.19 8.28 7.36
N VAL A 150 -2.16 9.53 6.85
CA VAL A 150 -1.97 10.71 7.69
C VAL A 150 -3.12 10.87 8.69
N ARG A 151 -4.37 10.74 8.23
CA ARG A 151 -5.57 10.85 9.10
C ARG A 151 -5.62 9.76 10.16
N GLU A 152 -5.14 8.56 9.83
CA GLU A 152 -5.05 7.44 10.79
C GLU A 152 -3.99 7.67 11.88
N ASN A 153 -3.03 8.59 11.66
CA ASN A 153 -1.88 8.82 12.55
C ASN A 153 -1.68 10.30 12.88
N PRO A 154 -2.67 10.97 13.52
CA PRO A 154 -2.63 12.42 13.76
C PRO A 154 -1.43 12.86 14.62
N LYS A 155 -0.93 11.99 15.52
CA LYS A 155 0.24 12.28 16.36
C LYS A 155 1.53 12.53 15.55
N LEU A 156 1.67 11.92 14.37
CA LEU A 156 2.86 12.11 13.53
C LEU A 156 2.84 13.45 12.80
N VAL A 157 1.66 14.07 12.64
CA VAL A 157 1.51 15.41 12.06
C VAL A 157 2.08 16.48 12.99
N GLU A 158 2.10 16.24 14.29
CA GLU A 158 2.64 17.15 15.31
C GLU A 158 4.16 17.00 15.51
N ALA A 159 4.81 16.08 14.79
CA ALA A 159 6.25 15.90 14.88
C ALA A 159 7.02 17.12 14.36
N GLU A 160 8.27 17.28 14.78
CA GLU A 160 9.17 18.34 14.28
C GLU A 160 9.35 18.28 12.74
N ASP A 161 9.39 17.05 12.19
CA ASP A 161 9.39 16.80 10.75
C ASP A 161 8.39 15.68 10.41
N PRO A 162 7.12 16.04 10.12
CA PRO A 162 6.06 15.08 9.87
C PRO A 162 6.35 14.15 8.68
N ALA A 163 6.83 14.68 7.55
CA ALA A 163 7.14 13.84 6.39
C ALA A 163 8.27 12.85 6.68
N LEU A 164 9.28 13.22 7.48
CA LEU A 164 10.27 12.26 7.95
C LEU A 164 9.66 11.19 8.86
N ALA A 165 8.77 11.57 9.78
CA ALA A 165 8.09 10.63 10.66
C ALA A 165 7.25 9.61 9.87
N PHE A 166 6.43 10.08 8.91
CA PHE A 166 5.67 9.20 8.02
C PHE A 166 6.56 8.34 7.14
N SER A 167 7.67 8.88 6.61
CA SER A 167 8.63 8.10 5.81
C SER A 167 9.19 6.90 6.58
N ARG A 168 9.49 7.07 7.87
CA ARG A 168 9.96 5.99 8.74
C ARG A 168 8.87 4.97 9.01
N MET A 169 7.64 5.43 9.23
CA MET A 169 6.48 4.56 9.48
C MET A 169 6.22 3.61 8.31
N ILE A 170 6.31 4.10 7.07
CA ILE A 170 6.11 3.27 5.86
C ILE A 170 7.36 2.47 5.46
N GLY A 171 8.45 2.59 6.22
CA GLY A 171 9.68 1.84 5.99
C GLY A 171 10.57 2.37 4.87
N LEU A 172 10.51 3.68 4.55
CA LEU A 172 11.48 4.28 3.64
C LEU A 172 12.86 4.36 4.30
N SER A 173 13.85 3.77 3.64
CA SER A 173 15.26 3.86 4.06
C SER A 173 15.85 5.26 3.88
N ARG A 174 15.37 6.01 2.88
CA ARG A 174 15.77 7.39 2.61
C ARG A 174 14.59 8.22 2.13
N LEU A 175 14.41 9.38 2.74
CA LEU A 175 13.46 10.38 2.28
C LEU A 175 14.09 11.21 1.15
N THR A 176 13.70 10.92 -0.08
CA THR A 176 14.11 11.69 -1.27
C THR A 176 13.22 12.92 -1.45
N ALA A 177 13.68 13.92 -2.21
CA ALA A 177 12.87 15.12 -2.48
C ALA A 177 11.50 14.81 -3.13
N PRO A 178 11.39 13.91 -4.13
CA PRO A 178 10.08 13.52 -4.67
C PRO A 178 9.18 12.82 -3.65
N SER A 179 9.74 11.93 -2.82
CA SER A 179 8.96 11.25 -1.76
C SER A 179 8.50 12.23 -0.68
N ARG A 180 9.33 13.22 -0.33
CA ARG A 180 8.97 14.28 0.61
C ARG A 180 7.82 15.12 0.08
N ALA A 181 7.91 15.62 -1.15
CA ALA A 181 6.85 16.41 -1.76
C ALA A 181 5.49 15.68 -1.76
N ARG A 182 5.48 14.37 -2.05
CA ARG A 182 4.25 13.57 -1.97
C ARG A 182 3.71 13.40 -0.55
N LEU A 183 4.58 13.26 0.45
CA LEU A 183 4.15 13.16 1.85
C LEU A 183 3.63 14.50 2.38
N ASP A 184 4.29 15.61 2.03
CA ASP A 184 3.85 16.96 2.40
C ASP A 184 2.46 17.25 1.79
N ALA A 185 2.28 16.97 0.49
CA ALA A 185 0.98 17.11 -0.17
C ALA A 185 -0.11 16.22 0.47
N ALA A 186 0.24 15.01 0.93
CA ALA A 186 -0.70 14.13 1.61
C ALA A 186 -1.13 14.69 2.97
N ILE A 187 -0.20 15.35 3.69
CA ILE A 187 -0.49 16.02 4.97
C ILE A 187 -1.44 17.19 4.74
N GLU A 188 -1.16 18.04 3.75
CA GLU A 188 -2.03 19.16 3.38
C GLU A 188 -3.44 18.68 2.96
N GLN A 189 -3.52 17.61 2.16
CA GLN A 189 -4.81 17.02 1.77
C GLN A 189 -5.55 16.39 2.96
N ALA A 190 -4.83 15.85 3.94
CA ALA A 190 -5.43 15.28 5.15
C ALA A 190 -6.05 16.36 6.04
N GLN A 191 -5.48 17.56 6.07
CA GLN A 191 -5.90 18.69 6.91
C GLN A 191 -6.98 19.58 6.27
N SER A 192 -7.13 19.55 4.94
CA SER A 192 -8.04 20.43 4.18
C SER A 192 -9.48 19.92 4.05
N ARG A 193 -9.83 18.79 4.68
CA ARG A 193 -11.18 18.22 4.72
C ARG A 193 -11.61 17.93 6.15
#